data_AF-A0A4R0YXH0-F1
#
_entry.id   AF-A0A4R0YXH0-F1
#
_cell.length_a   1.000
_cell.length_b   1.000
_cell.length_c   1.000
_cell.angle_alpha   90.00
_cell.angle_beta   90.00
_cell.angle_gamma   90.00
#
_symmetry.space_group_name_H-M   'P 1'
#
loop_
_entity.id
_entity.type
_entity.pdbx_description
1 polymer ?
#
loop_
_entity_poly.entity_id
_entity_poly.type
_entity_poly.pdbx_seq_one_letter_code
_entity_poly.pdbx_strand_id
1 'polypeptide(L)'
;MTFYLQQGYGMMKLNEEFADKPDDIAFILSPRSLQRQSSIVKIAQHGSKLQRKNKKILFDPQFYEPKTNMDKILKFPYFDDLDYSTLEFDKQTAQIFGENVIKYQHEHLNVDEYIISGMYTNSITEEWFDAHENMMLGGMAYPEKKVTYQTLAIGPDVVKNEKQFSELINRCVQYPVDGYYIVLKSPDNYLIKNESYLYSLLDALISLNIAGKKVIMGYSNQQSLIFGGVGVSGIATGNYRNVRSFDPSIFFESDEDEFKRKGIWYFDGNTLGEYNQQQLSLAFKRNLKDFFGPVTEYSRSLLESPDPANIPWTEKLAFNHYLHVMNEKWKILKSSHPSQRIDSLISMLESSKSINEELVEKRFRLGNKGFDIEIFESTISALDAIKHDRQDDIEDLKDL
;
A
#
# COMPACT_ATOMS: atom_id res chain seq x y z
N MET A 1 -9.39 -9.42 7.51
CA MET A 1 -8.73 -8.53 6.51
C MET A 1 -9.24 -7.09 6.66
N THR A 2 -8.37 -6.09 6.54
CA THR A 2 -8.70 -4.66 6.76
C THR A 2 -8.27 -3.80 5.56
N PHE A 3 -9.12 -2.86 5.15
CA PHE A 3 -8.77 -1.85 4.14
C PHE A 3 -8.29 -0.58 4.82
N TYR A 4 -7.07 -0.14 4.53
CA TYR A 4 -6.46 1.04 5.14
C TYR A 4 -6.38 2.20 4.15
N LEU A 5 -6.72 3.40 4.61
CA LEU A 5 -6.35 4.64 3.91
C LEU A 5 -4.96 5.08 4.35
N GLN A 6 -3.97 4.91 3.46
CA GLN A 6 -2.61 5.41 3.62
C GLN A 6 -2.62 6.93 3.44
N GLN A 7 -2.39 7.67 4.53
CA GLN A 7 -2.50 9.12 4.52
C GLN A 7 -1.36 9.76 3.72
N GLY A 8 -1.72 10.36 2.59
CA GLY A 8 -0.87 11.25 1.80
C GLY A 8 -1.18 12.73 2.02
N TYR A 9 -0.54 13.58 1.23
CA TYR A 9 -0.80 15.02 1.23
C TYR A 9 -2.28 15.32 0.89
N GLY A 10 -2.90 16.21 1.67
CA GLY A 10 -4.28 16.65 1.44
C GLY A 10 -5.37 15.64 1.82
N MET A 11 -5.02 14.50 2.41
CA MET A 11 -5.98 13.43 2.72
C MET A 11 -6.74 13.61 4.04
N MET A 12 -6.39 14.55 4.93
CA MET A 12 -7.08 14.66 6.23
C MET A 12 -8.61 14.82 6.09
N LYS A 13 -9.07 15.73 5.23
CA LYS A 13 -10.52 15.90 4.97
C LYS A 13 -11.13 14.66 4.33
N LEU A 14 -10.44 14.03 3.39
CA LEU A 14 -10.87 12.79 2.76
C LEU A 14 -11.03 11.66 3.80
N ASN A 15 -10.09 11.57 4.74
CA ASN A 15 -10.12 10.60 5.82
C ASN A 15 -11.33 10.84 6.74
N GLU A 16 -11.63 12.10 7.08
CA GLU A 16 -12.82 12.45 7.86
C GLU A 16 -14.12 12.06 7.13
N GLU A 17 -14.20 12.26 5.81
CA GLU A 17 -15.36 11.88 4.97
C GLU A 17 -15.56 10.36 4.90
N PHE A 18 -14.48 9.58 4.77
CA PHE A 18 -14.55 8.11 4.82
C PHE A 18 -14.84 7.59 6.23
N ALA A 19 -14.39 8.31 7.27
CA ALA A 19 -14.66 7.96 8.64
C ALA A 19 -16.15 8.08 9.02
N ASP A 20 -16.93 8.91 8.31
CA ASP A 20 -18.39 9.02 8.49
C ASP A 20 -19.18 7.89 7.84
N LYS A 21 -18.54 7.07 7.01
CA LYS A 21 -19.20 5.93 6.36
C LYS A 21 -19.24 4.73 7.32
N PRO A 22 -20.28 3.87 7.22
CA PRO A 22 -20.37 2.65 8.01
C PRO A 22 -19.32 1.60 7.62
N ASP A 23 -18.49 1.85 6.61
CA ASP A 23 -17.45 0.95 6.16
C ASP A 23 -16.39 0.67 7.24
N ASP A 24 -15.96 -0.59 7.29
CA ASP A 24 -14.85 -1.09 8.10
C ASP A 24 -13.50 -0.71 7.46
N ILE A 25 -13.19 0.58 7.54
CA ILE A 25 -11.95 1.19 7.04
C ILE A 25 -11.12 1.69 8.21
N ALA A 26 -9.82 1.42 8.15
CA ALA A 26 -8.82 1.94 9.08
C ALA A 26 -7.91 2.97 8.40
N PHE A 27 -7.09 3.67 9.18
CA PHE A 27 -6.27 4.78 8.68
C PHE A 27 -4.82 4.60 9.11
N ILE A 28 -3.88 4.79 8.17
CA ILE A 28 -2.45 4.86 8.49
C ILE A 28 -2.02 6.31 8.33
N LEU A 29 -1.80 6.97 9.46
CA LEU A 29 -1.32 8.34 9.54
C LEU A 29 0.17 8.39 9.17
N SER A 30 0.67 9.53 8.68
CA SER A 30 2.08 9.64 8.29
C SER A 30 2.64 11.07 8.38
N PRO A 31 3.94 11.24 8.71
CA PRO A 31 4.63 12.54 8.68
C PRO A 31 4.53 13.27 7.34
N ARG A 32 4.72 12.57 6.20
CA ARG A 32 4.69 13.18 4.86
C ARG A 32 3.39 13.90 4.52
N SER A 33 2.29 13.54 5.20
CA SER A 33 0.99 14.17 4.97
C SER A 33 0.93 15.64 5.43
N LEU A 34 1.83 16.06 6.32
CA LEU A 34 1.91 17.43 6.78
C LEU A 34 2.45 18.38 5.70
N GLN A 35 1.94 19.61 5.73
CA GLN A 35 2.56 20.74 5.02
C GLN A 35 3.84 21.17 5.76
N ARG A 36 4.84 21.71 5.06
CA ARG A 36 6.17 22.06 5.61
C ARG A 36 6.10 22.88 6.90
N GLN A 37 5.17 23.83 6.98
CA GLN A 37 5.00 24.73 8.14
C GLN A 37 3.99 24.22 9.19
N SER A 38 3.35 23.08 8.96
CA SER A 38 2.36 22.55 9.91
C SER A 38 3.04 21.92 11.13
N SER A 39 2.45 22.14 12.31
CA SER A 39 2.84 21.46 13.53
C SER A 39 2.47 19.97 13.49
N ILE A 40 3.32 19.13 14.07
CA ILE A 40 3.09 17.69 14.26
C ILE A 40 1.81 17.41 15.07
N VAL A 41 1.39 18.34 15.93
CA VAL A 41 0.14 18.26 16.72
C VAL A 41 -1.09 18.08 15.84
N LYS A 42 -1.06 18.54 14.57
CA LYS A 42 -2.16 18.32 13.63
C LYS A 42 -2.40 16.83 13.34
N ILE A 43 -1.37 15.98 13.35
CA ILE A 43 -1.55 14.54 13.19
C ILE A 43 -2.30 13.96 14.39
N ALA A 44 -1.89 14.30 15.61
CA ALA A 44 -2.57 13.86 16.83
C ALA A 44 -4.03 14.30 16.85
N GLN A 45 -4.31 15.57 16.55
CA GLN A 45 -5.67 16.10 16.47
C GLN A 45 -6.52 15.36 15.43
N HIS A 46 -5.94 15.06 14.27
CA HIS A 46 -6.61 14.29 13.21
C HIS A 46 -6.88 12.85 13.65
N GLY A 47 -5.90 12.16 14.25
CA GLY A 47 -6.06 10.83 14.82
C GLY A 47 -7.19 10.79 15.84
N SER A 48 -7.22 11.71 16.80
CA SER A 48 -8.31 11.79 17.79
C SER A 48 -9.68 12.02 17.18
N LYS A 49 -9.79 12.76 16.06
CA LYS A 49 -11.07 12.91 15.34
C LYS A 49 -11.55 11.60 14.76
N LEU A 50 -10.65 10.82 14.15
CA LEU A 50 -10.96 9.50 13.58
C LEU A 50 -11.37 8.52 14.69
N GLN A 51 -10.65 8.52 15.80
CA GLN A 51 -10.96 7.68 16.96
C GLN A 51 -12.32 8.01 17.59
N ARG A 52 -12.70 9.29 17.67
CA ARG A 52 -14.06 9.68 18.12
C ARG A 52 -15.18 9.15 17.22
N LYS A 53 -14.86 8.77 15.98
CA LYS A 53 -15.75 8.08 15.04
C LYS A 53 -15.59 6.54 15.11
N ASN A 54 -14.96 6.02 16.16
CA ASN A 54 -14.63 4.61 16.39
C ASN A 54 -13.84 3.98 15.23
N LYS A 55 -12.95 4.75 14.59
CA LYS A 55 -12.10 4.24 13.53
C LYS A 55 -10.72 3.87 14.06
N LYS A 56 -10.23 2.72 13.59
CA LYS A 56 -8.89 2.22 13.87
C LYS A 56 -7.83 3.08 13.18
N ILE A 57 -6.79 3.46 13.91
CA ILE A 57 -5.67 4.25 13.43
C ILE A 57 -4.34 3.57 13.73
N LEU A 58 -3.43 3.62 12.76
CA LEU A 58 -2.01 3.29 12.88
C LEU A 58 -1.20 4.52 12.45
N PHE A 59 0.10 4.50 12.68
CA PHE A 59 1.01 5.57 12.26
C PHE A 59 2.27 4.98 11.64
N ASP A 60 2.53 5.28 10.37
CA ASP A 60 3.77 4.96 9.67
C ASP A 60 4.82 6.04 10.02
N PRO A 61 5.90 5.71 10.76
CA PRO A 61 6.89 6.69 11.19
C PRO A 61 7.81 7.20 10.06
N GLN A 62 7.85 6.50 8.92
CA GLN A 62 8.54 6.88 7.68
C GLN A 62 10.06 7.06 7.77
N PHE A 63 10.76 6.25 8.56
CA PHE A 63 12.24 6.20 8.59
C PHE A 63 12.85 5.34 7.47
N TYR A 64 12.30 5.43 6.26
CA TYR A 64 12.78 4.61 5.13
C TYR A 64 14.16 5.06 4.63
N GLU A 65 14.40 6.36 4.61
CA GLU A 65 15.65 6.96 4.14
C GLU A 65 16.25 7.76 5.30
N PRO A 66 17.21 7.20 6.06
CA PRO A 66 17.83 7.89 7.20
C PRO A 66 18.47 9.24 6.83
N LYS A 67 18.92 9.38 5.57
CA LYS A 67 19.51 10.61 5.04
C LYS A 67 18.49 11.59 4.47
N THR A 68 17.20 11.39 4.74
CA THR A 68 16.14 12.32 4.31
C THR A 68 16.45 13.75 4.75
N ASN A 69 16.24 14.72 3.86
CA ASN A 69 16.31 16.15 4.14
C ASN A 69 14.90 16.76 4.27
N MET A 70 13.85 15.96 4.41
CA MET A 70 12.48 16.46 4.51
C MET A 70 12.18 17.01 5.90
N ASP A 71 12.15 18.34 6.03
CA ASP A 71 11.81 19.05 7.28
C ASP A 71 10.53 18.53 7.97
N LYS A 72 9.52 18.16 7.19
CA LYS A 72 8.24 17.69 7.74
C LYS A 72 8.32 16.32 8.42
N ILE A 73 9.32 15.51 8.07
CA ILE A 73 9.58 14.19 8.70
C ILE A 73 10.50 14.39 9.90
N LEU A 74 11.57 15.17 9.73
CA LEU A 74 12.59 15.40 10.77
C LEU A 74 12.09 16.17 12.00
N LYS A 75 10.88 16.76 11.96
CA LYS A 75 10.24 17.46 13.09
C LYS A 75 9.65 16.54 14.16
N PHE A 76 9.62 15.24 13.93
CA PHE A 76 9.03 14.30 14.88
C PHE A 76 10.04 13.96 15.98
N PRO A 77 9.64 13.90 17.28
CA PRO A 77 10.59 13.80 18.39
C PRO A 77 11.46 12.55 18.40
N TYR A 78 11.04 11.49 17.72
CA TYR A 78 11.85 10.29 17.58
C TYR A 78 13.04 10.49 16.62
N PHE A 79 13.13 11.63 15.93
CA PHE A 79 14.31 12.08 15.19
C PHE A 79 15.29 12.91 16.03
N ASP A 80 14.87 13.35 17.22
CA ASP A 80 15.71 14.19 18.07
C ASP A 80 16.98 13.43 18.49
N ASP A 81 18.10 14.14 18.52
CA ASP A 81 19.43 13.63 18.93
C ASP A 81 20.01 12.48 18.07
N LEU A 82 19.45 12.22 16.88
CA LEU A 82 20.07 11.32 15.91
C LEU A 82 21.12 12.03 15.09
N ASP A 83 22.39 11.62 15.23
CA ASP A 83 23.48 12.04 14.35
C ASP A 83 23.60 11.09 13.16
N TYR A 84 23.13 11.53 12.00
CA TYR A 84 23.22 10.79 10.74
C TYR A 84 24.56 10.94 10.02
N SER A 85 25.43 11.84 10.50
CA SER A 85 26.67 12.23 9.82
C SER A 85 27.83 11.27 10.08
N THR A 86 27.69 10.41 11.09
CA THR A 86 28.68 9.40 11.46
C THR A 86 28.23 8.00 11.06
N LEU A 87 29.19 7.09 10.91
CA LEU A 87 29.01 5.66 10.58
C LEU A 87 28.17 4.86 11.62
N GLU A 88 27.54 5.53 12.58
CA GLU A 88 27.02 4.94 13.82
C GLU A 88 25.51 5.15 13.96
N PHE A 89 24.71 4.71 12.97
CA PHE A 89 23.40 4.16 13.33
C PHE A 89 23.65 2.79 13.97
N ASP A 90 24.31 2.83 15.11
CA ASP A 90 24.80 1.68 15.83
C ASP A 90 23.64 0.96 16.54
N LYS A 91 23.96 -0.17 17.17
CA LYS A 91 22.96 -1.01 17.85
C LYS A 91 22.18 -0.22 18.90
N GLN A 92 22.86 0.63 19.67
CA GLN A 92 22.24 1.41 20.75
C GLN A 92 21.31 2.50 20.19
N THR A 93 21.77 3.23 19.18
CA THR A 93 20.99 4.29 18.51
C THR A 93 19.74 3.71 17.85
N ALA A 94 19.89 2.59 17.13
CA ALA A 94 18.78 1.86 16.55
C ALA A 94 17.74 1.44 17.61
N GLN A 95 18.20 0.92 18.75
CA GLN A 95 17.32 0.51 19.85
C GLN A 95 16.57 1.71 20.48
N ILE A 96 17.28 2.79 20.81
CA ILE A 96 16.65 4.01 21.35
C ILE A 96 15.64 4.59 20.36
N PHE A 97 15.98 4.59 19.06
CA PHE A 97 15.07 5.04 18.01
C PHE A 97 13.78 4.23 17.99
N GLY A 98 13.88 2.89 17.98
CA GLY A 98 12.73 2.00 18.01
C GLY A 98 11.82 2.25 19.21
N GLU A 99 12.41 2.44 20.40
CA GLU A 99 11.66 2.77 21.62
C GLU A 99 10.94 4.13 21.50
N ASN A 100 11.65 5.16 21.03
CA ASN A 100 11.10 6.51 20.87
C ASN A 100 9.96 6.57 19.83
N VAL A 101 10.03 5.76 18.78
CA VAL A 101 8.96 5.61 17.78
C VAL A 101 7.68 5.06 18.43
N ILE A 102 7.79 4.04 19.29
CA ILE A 102 6.63 3.48 20.00
C ILE A 102 6.13 4.45 21.07
N LYS A 103 7.04 5.07 21.82
CA LYS A 103 6.72 6.11 22.81
C LYS A 103 5.89 7.23 22.19
N TYR A 104 6.29 7.75 21.04
CA TYR A 104 5.54 8.80 20.35
C TYR A 104 4.14 8.34 19.95
N GLN A 105 4.03 7.14 19.40
CA GLN A 105 2.75 6.54 19.02
C GLN A 105 1.82 6.33 20.23
N HIS A 106 2.37 5.93 21.37
CA HIS A 106 1.63 5.75 22.61
C HIS A 106 1.19 7.08 23.22
N GLU A 107 2.15 7.96 23.54
CA GLU A 107 1.93 9.15 24.36
C GLU A 107 1.25 10.30 23.60
N HIS A 108 1.45 10.40 22.29
CA HIS A 108 0.96 11.54 21.50
C HIS A 108 -0.15 11.21 20.51
N LEU A 109 -0.19 9.98 20.00
CA LEU A 109 -1.18 9.58 19.00
C LEU A 109 -2.24 8.63 19.55
N ASN A 110 -1.92 7.88 20.60
CA ASN A 110 -2.74 6.80 21.16
C ASN A 110 -3.27 5.84 20.07
N VAL A 111 -2.41 5.40 19.15
CA VAL A 111 -2.81 4.51 18.03
C VAL A 111 -3.32 3.15 18.50
N ASP A 112 -4.13 2.46 17.69
CA ASP A 112 -4.69 1.15 18.03
C ASP A 112 -3.66 0.01 17.93
N GLU A 113 -2.70 0.14 17.03
CA GLU A 113 -1.60 -0.81 16.81
C GLU A 113 -0.32 -0.03 16.50
N TYR A 114 0.81 -0.62 16.82
CA TYR A 114 2.11 0.01 16.66
C TYR A 114 2.79 -0.41 15.38
N ILE A 115 3.45 0.55 14.72
CA ILE A 115 4.40 0.27 13.64
C ILE A 115 5.79 0.73 14.10
N ILE A 116 6.71 -0.21 14.28
CA ILE A 116 8.13 0.10 14.42
C ILE A 116 8.66 0.42 13.01
N SER A 117 9.40 1.51 12.88
CA SER A 117 9.92 1.94 11.59
C SER A 117 11.03 1.04 11.07
N GLY A 118 11.37 1.16 9.79
CA GLY A 118 12.43 0.38 9.15
C GLY A 118 13.06 1.13 7.99
N MET A 119 14.33 0.81 7.72
CA MET A 119 15.11 1.43 6.64
C MET A 119 14.89 0.68 5.32
N TYR A 120 14.74 1.44 4.24
CA TYR A 120 14.70 0.89 2.90
C TYR A 120 16.05 0.25 2.56
N THR A 121 15.99 -0.92 1.94
CA THR A 121 17.18 -1.53 1.32
C THR A 121 16.87 -2.20 0.00
N ASN A 122 17.81 -2.10 -0.93
CA ASN A 122 17.82 -2.89 -2.16
C ASN A 122 18.94 -3.96 -2.16
N SER A 123 19.63 -4.13 -1.03
CA SER A 123 20.62 -5.19 -0.79
C SER A 123 20.77 -5.40 0.72
N ILE A 124 20.51 -6.61 1.19
CA ILE A 124 20.61 -6.89 2.62
C ILE A 124 22.09 -7.08 2.99
N THR A 125 22.52 -6.39 4.03
CA THR A 125 23.85 -6.54 4.66
C THR A 125 23.67 -6.87 6.14
N GLU A 126 24.73 -7.34 6.80
CA GLU A 126 24.68 -7.60 8.25
C GLU A 126 24.44 -6.32 9.05
N GLU A 127 24.96 -5.18 8.61
CA GLU A 127 24.69 -3.88 9.25
C GLU A 127 23.21 -3.49 9.15
N TRP A 128 22.56 -3.80 8.02
CA TRP A 128 21.13 -3.59 7.88
C TRP A 128 20.34 -4.51 8.81
N PHE A 129 20.73 -5.79 8.93
CA PHE A 129 20.10 -6.72 9.87
C PHE A 129 20.26 -6.26 11.31
N ASP A 130 21.48 -5.89 11.71
CA ASP A 130 21.77 -5.38 13.05
C ASP A 130 20.89 -4.16 13.36
N ALA A 131 20.82 -3.17 12.47
CA ALA A 131 19.98 -2.00 12.68
C ALA A 131 18.48 -2.36 12.73
N HIS A 132 18.02 -3.24 11.85
CA HIS A 132 16.63 -3.71 11.81
C HIS A 132 16.23 -4.42 13.12
N GLU A 133 17.05 -5.36 13.58
CA GLU A 133 16.82 -6.14 14.79
C GLU A 133 16.87 -5.23 16.04
N ASN A 134 17.82 -4.30 16.12
CA ASN A 134 17.92 -3.40 17.27
C ASN A 134 16.76 -2.41 17.34
N MET A 135 16.32 -1.83 16.21
CA MET A 135 15.08 -1.02 16.18
C MET A 135 13.87 -1.81 16.67
N MET A 136 13.74 -3.05 16.20
CA MET A 136 12.67 -3.93 16.64
C MET A 136 12.74 -4.20 18.15
N LEU A 137 13.91 -4.57 18.67
CA LEU A 137 14.11 -4.83 20.11
C LEU A 137 13.80 -3.59 20.96
N GLY A 138 14.17 -2.40 20.49
CA GLY A 138 13.84 -1.13 21.14
C GLY A 138 12.34 -0.89 21.22
N GLY A 139 11.64 -1.00 20.08
CA GLY A 139 10.19 -0.85 20.06
C GLY A 139 9.47 -1.90 20.91
N MET A 140 9.93 -3.15 20.86
CA MET A 140 9.38 -4.24 21.66
C MET A 140 9.70 -4.15 23.15
N ALA A 141 10.75 -3.41 23.55
CA ALA A 141 11.09 -3.17 24.95
C ALA A 141 10.16 -2.16 25.62
N TYR A 142 9.45 -1.31 24.86
CA TYR A 142 8.53 -0.33 25.43
C TYR A 142 7.44 -1.03 26.29
N PRO A 143 7.11 -0.52 27.50
CA PRO A 143 6.29 -1.27 28.46
C PRO A 143 4.87 -1.59 27.98
N GLU A 144 4.26 -0.67 27.22
CA GLU A 144 2.88 -0.77 26.77
C GLU A 144 2.77 -1.69 25.55
N LYS A 145 1.98 -2.75 25.69
CA LYS A 145 1.86 -3.79 24.64
C LYS A 145 0.58 -3.59 23.83
N LYS A 146 0.74 -3.45 22.52
CA LYS A 146 -0.30 -3.57 21.50
C LYS A 146 0.21 -4.48 20.40
N VAL A 147 -0.67 -4.86 19.47
CA VAL A 147 -0.23 -5.54 18.24
C VAL A 147 0.81 -4.65 17.57
N THR A 148 1.99 -5.21 17.32
CA THR A 148 3.17 -4.46 16.86
C THR A 148 3.68 -5.04 15.56
N TYR A 149 3.81 -4.16 14.57
CA TYR A 149 4.32 -4.47 13.24
C TYR A 149 5.74 -3.92 13.10
N GLN A 150 6.68 -4.73 12.63
CA GLN A 150 7.96 -4.21 12.15
C GLN A 150 7.83 -3.82 10.68
N THR A 151 8.38 -2.67 10.31
CA THR A 151 8.40 -2.25 8.91
C THR A 151 9.46 -3.01 8.12
N LEU A 152 9.08 -3.59 6.98
CA LEU A 152 9.98 -4.12 5.96
C LEU A 152 9.87 -3.26 4.70
N ALA A 153 10.87 -2.43 4.46
CA ALA A 153 10.96 -1.60 3.26
C ALA A 153 12.03 -2.18 2.33
N ILE A 154 11.60 -2.88 1.28
CA ILE A 154 12.52 -3.64 0.43
C ILE A 154 12.41 -3.26 -1.04
N GLY A 155 13.57 -3.26 -1.68
CA GLY A 155 13.75 -3.01 -3.10
C GLY A 155 13.67 -4.27 -3.95
N PRO A 156 13.57 -4.10 -5.27
CA PRO A 156 13.34 -5.21 -6.17
C PRO A 156 14.48 -6.23 -6.22
N ASP A 157 15.73 -5.81 -6.00
CA ASP A 157 16.89 -6.70 -6.12
C ASP A 157 17.02 -7.64 -4.92
N VAL A 158 16.48 -7.24 -3.76
CA VAL A 158 16.34 -8.15 -2.60
C VAL A 158 15.43 -9.31 -2.96
N VAL A 159 14.22 -9.02 -3.47
CA VAL A 159 13.21 -10.06 -3.79
C VAL A 159 13.69 -10.97 -4.92
N LYS A 160 14.40 -10.42 -5.92
CA LYS A 160 14.99 -11.20 -7.03
C LYS A 160 16.14 -12.09 -6.58
N ASN A 161 16.78 -11.79 -5.44
CA ASN A 161 17.82 -12.61 -4.86
C ASN A 161 17.20 -13.63 -3.90
N GLU A 162 16.79 -14.78 -4.43
CA GLU A 162 16.09 -15.83 -3.68
C GLU A 162 16.79 -16.21 -2.37
N LYS A 163 18.12 -16.27 -2.36
CA LYS A 163 18.89 -16.60 -1.14
C LYS A 163 18.76 -15.52 -0.07
N GLN A 164 19.00 -14.26 -0.43
CA GLN A 164 18.88 -13.14 0.51
C GLN A 164 17.43 -12.97 0.98
N PHE A 165 16.47 -13.11 0.07
CA PHE A 165 15.06 -12.96 0.40
C PHE A 165 14.58 -14.08 1.33
N SER A 166 14.93 -15.34 1.03
CA SER A 166 14.60 -16.47 1.90
C SER A 166 15.23 -16.34 3.28
N GLU A 167 16.48 -15.87 3.37
CA GLU A 167 17.13 -15.59 4.66
C GLU A 167 16.37 -14.54 5.46
N LEU A 168 15.97 -13.42 4.82
CA LEU A 168 15.16 -12.39 5.47
C LEU A 168 13.85 -12.97 6.01
N ILE A 169 13.10 -13.71 5.18
CA ILE A 169 11.80 -14.28 5.60
C ILE A 169 11.99 -15.28 6.75
N ASN A 170 13.03 -16.12 6.70
CA ASN A 170 13.34 -17.06 7.78
C ASN A 170 13.60 -16.36 9.12
N ARG A 171 14.33 -15.24 9.12
CA ARG A 171 14.51 -14.45 10.34
C ARG A 171 13.21 -13.79 10.79
N CYS A 172 12.43 -13.25 9.86
CA CYS A 172 11.14 -12.62 10.15
C CYS A 172 10.13 -13.58 10.81
N VAL A 173 10.13 -14.85 10.43
CA VAL A 173 9.28 -15.87 11.10
C VAL A 173 9.62 -15.97 12.60
N GLN A 174 10.89 -15.80 12.99
CA GLN A 174 11.37 -15.97 14.36
C GLN A 174 11.27 -14.69 15.21
N TYR A 175 11.22 -13.52 14.58
CA TYR A 175 11.23 -12.24 15.30
C TYR A 175 10.02 -12.07 16.23
N PRO A 176 10.19 -11.45 17.41
CA PRO A 176 9.15 -11.36 18.45
C PRO A 176 8.12 -10.24 18.19
N VAL A 177 7.75 -10.00 16.93
CA VAL A 177 6.68 -9.08 16.54
C VAL A 177 5.43 -9.84 16.11
N ASP A 178 4.27 -9.21 16.22
CA ASP A 178 2.99 -9.78 15.78
C ASP A 178 2.86 -9.84 14.26
N GLY A 179 3.65 -9.03 13.55
CA GLY A 179 3.52 -8.92 12.11
C GLY A 179 4.46 -7.93 11.45
N TYR A 180 4.21 -7.70 10.16
CA TYR A 180 4.97 -6.80 9.32
C TYR A 180 4.08 -5.78 8.60
N TYR A 181 4.54 -4.53 8.60
CA TYR A 181 4.07 -3.51 7.66
C TYR A 181 5.07 -3.47 6.51
N ILE A 182 4.68 -4.00 5.36
CA ILE A 182 5.58 -4.22 4.22
C ILE A 182 5.35 -3.12 3.19
N VAL A 183 6.42 -2.45 2.77
CA VAL A 183 6.41 -1.52 1.64
C VAL A 183 7.41 -1.98 0.60
N LEU A 184 6.97 -2.04 -0.66
CA LEU A 184 7.75 -2.61 -1.76
C LEU A 184 8.02 -1.56 -2.81
N LYS A 185 9.28 -1.38 -3.17
CA LYS A 185 9.61 -0.68 -4.42
C LYS A 185 9.41 -1.64 -5.59
N SER A 186 8.54 -1.26 -6.52
CA SER A 186 8.32 -2.05 -7.73
C SER A 186 9.60 -2.11 -8.60
N PRO A 187 9.92 -3.27 -9.21
CA PRO A 187 10.94 -3.36 -10.26
C PRO A 187 10.57 -2.55 -11.51
N ASP A 188 9.28 -2.27 -11.69
CA ASP A 188 8.70 -1.54 -12.82
C ASP A 188 8.18 -0.16 -12.36
N ASN A 189 7.66 0.64 -13.30
CA ASN A 189 7.19 2.00 -12.98
C ASN A 189 5.93 2.03 -12.09
N TYR A 190 5.13 0.96 -12.01
CA TYR A 190 3.93 0.88 -11.17
C TYR A 190 3.41 -0.55 -10.97
N LEU A 191 2.99 -1.17 -12.07
CA LEU A 191 2.48 -2.54 -12.11
C LEU A 191 3.63 -3.45 -12.52
N ILE A 192 3.70 -4.59 -11.84
CA ILE A 192 4.80 -5.55 -11.94
C ILE A 192 4.49 -6.52 -13.08
N LYS A 193 5.46 -6.69 -13.98
CA LYS A 193 5.38 -7.64 -15.11
C LYS A 193 6.17 -8.92 -14.88
N ASN A 194 7.01 -8.94 -13.86
CA ASN A 194 7.88 -10.07 -13.56
C ASN A 194 7.12 -11.11 -12.72
N GLU A 195 6.78 -12.25 -13.34
CA GLU A 195 6.08 -13.36 -12.70
C GLU A 195 6.84 -13.93 -11.49
N SER A 196 8.13 -14.23 -11.64
CA SER A 196 8.94 -14.80 -10.56
C SER A 196 9.01 -13.87 -9.35
N TYR A 197 9.05 -12.56 -9.56
CA TYR A 197 9.00 -11.57 -8.49
C TYR A 197 7.66 -11.62 -7.73
N LEU A 198 6.54 -11.70 -8.46
CA LEU A 198 5.22 -11.83 -7.84
C LEU A 198 5.07 -13.15 -7.07
N TYR A 199 5.54 -14.25 -7.65
CA TYR A 199 5.57 -15.57 -7.00
C TYR A 199 6.37 -15.52 -5.70
N SER A 200 7.61 -15.01 -5.72
CA SER A 200 8.44 -14.91 -4.51
C SER A 200 7.76 -14.09 -3.42
N LEU A 201 7.07 -13.00 -3.76
CA LEU A 201 6.30 -12.23 -2.79
C LEU A 201 5.12 -13.04 -2.22
N LEU A 202 4.35 -13.73 -3.06
CA LEU A 202 3.22 -14.56 -2.60
C LEU A 202 3.70 -15.67 -1.67
N ASP A 203 4.80 -16.33 -2.01
CA ASP A 203 5.44 -17.38 -1.20
C ASP A 203 5.97 -16.87 0.15
N ALA A 204 6.60 -15.69 0.16
CA ALA A 204 7.02 -15.05 1.40
C ALA A 204 5.83 -14.67 2.28
N LEU A 205 4.78 -14.10 1.71
CA LEU A 205 3.60 -13.63 2.43
C LEU A 205 2.81 -14.78 3.07
N ILE A 206 2.62 -15.88 2.34
CA ILE A 206 1.95 -17.06 2.92
C ILE A 206 2.81 -17.68 4.03
N SER A 207 4.13 -17.74 3.86
CA SER A 207 5.06 -18.25 4.87
C SER A 207 5.01 -17.44 6.17
N LEU A 208 4.94 -16.12 6.07
CA LEU A 208 4.71 -15.24 7.22
C LEU A 208 3.35 -15.49 7.88
N ASN A 209 2.29 -15.65 7.07
CA ASN A 209 0.94 -15.91 7.60
C ASN A 209 0.86 -17.23 8.38
N ILE A 210 1.38 -18.33 7.82
CA ILE A 210 1.41 -19.65 8.46
C ILE A 210 2.19 -19.60 9.78
N ALA A 211 3.28 -18.84 9.81
CA ALA A 211 4.03 -18.55 11.03
C ALA A 211 3.28 -17.70 12.06
N GLY A 212 2.02 -17.35 11.80
CA GLY A 212 1.17 -16.54 12.67
C GLY A 212 1.46 -15.02 12.60
N LYS A 213 2.25 -14.57 11.62
CA LYS A 213 2.54 -13.14 11.43
C LYS A 213 1.42 -12.46 10.65
N LYS A 214 0.91 -11.36 11.19
CA LYS A 214 -0.02 -10.48 10.47
C LYS A 214 0.76 -9.66 9.44
N VAL A 215 0.19 -9.43 8.26
CA VAL A 215 0.85 -8.60 7.23
C VAL A 215 -0.07 -7.48 6.77
N ILE A 216 0.46 -6.25 6.75
CA ILE A 216 -0.18 -5.09 6.14
C ILE A 216 0.70 -4.62 4.98
N MET A 217 0.15 -4.60 3.77
CA MET A 217 0.85 -4.10 2.58
C MET A 217 0.63 -2.60 2.43
N GLY A 218 1.65 -1.80 2.71
CA GLY A 218 1.64 -0.36 2.47
C GLY A 218 1.79 0.00 1.00
N TYR A 219 1.37 1.21 0.62
CA TYR A 219 1.51 1.74 -0.74
C TYR A 219 0.92 0.81 -1.82
N SER A 220 -0.21 0.17 -1.52
CA SER A 220 -0.87 -0.79 -2.38
C SER A 220 -1.57 -0.12 -3.57
N ASN A 221 -1.57 -0.81 -4.70
CA ASN A 221 -2.35 -0.47 -5.90
C ASN A 221 -3.33 -1.60 -6.26
N GLN A 222 -3.91 -1.54 -7.46
CA GLN A 222 -4.88 -2.53 -7.91
C GLN A 222 -4.32 -3.95 -8.05
N GLN A 223 -3.03 -4.12 -8.35
CA GLN A 223 -2.39 -5.43 -8.44
C GLN A 223 -2.18 -6.03 -7.05
N SER A 224 -2.02 -5.20 -6.02
CA SER A 224 -1.86 -5.65 -4.63
C SER A 224 -3.08 -6.41 -4.06
N LEU A 225 -4.23 -6.42 -4.77
CA LEU A 225 -5.38 -7.24 -4.39
C LEU A 225 -5.02 -8.74 -4.33
N ILE A 226 -4.07 -9.20 -5.14
CA ILE A 226 -3.66 -10.61 -5.18
C ILE A 226 -3.14 -11.12 -3.83
N PHE A 227 -2.57 -10.23 -3.02
CA PHE A 227 -2.01 -10.61 -1.72
C PHE A 227 -3.09 -11.06 -0.72
N GLY A 228 -4.36 -10.71 -0.97
CA GLY A 228 -5.49 -11.26 -0.22
C GLY A 228 -5.64 -12.78 -0.36
N GLY A 229 -5.14 -13.37 -1.46
CA GLY A 229 -5.15 -14.81 -1.69
C GLY A 229 -4.23 -15.60 -0.76
N VAL A 230 -3.19 -14.96 -0.22
CA VAL A 230 -2.14 -15.60 0.61
C VAL A 230 -2.18 -15.13 2.08
N GLY A 231 -3.34 -14.67 2.54
CA GLY A 231 -3.56 -14.37 3.95
C GLY A 231 -3.01 -13.00 4.43
N VAL A 232 -2.76 -12.06 3.53
CA VAL A 232 -2.43 -10.68 3.96
C VAL A 232 -3.60 -10.08 4.75
N SER A 233 -3.29 -9.58 5.95
CA SER A 233 -4.26 -9.06 6.91
C SER A 233 -4.82 -7.69 6.51
N GLY A 234 -4.12 -6.93 5.66
CA GLY A 234 -4.66 -5.69 5.10
C GLY A 234 -3.82 -5.07 4.00
N ILE A 235 -4.44 -4.19 3.24
CA ILE A 235 -3.78 -3.35 2.23
C ILE A 235 -4.01 -1.88 2.57
N ALA A 236 -2.99 -1.05 2.38
CA ALA A 236 -3.06 0.39 2.57
C ALA A 236 -2.81 1.13 1.27
N THR A 237 -3.79 1.93 0.84
CA THR A 237 -3.74 2.69 -0.42
C THR A 237 -4.22 4.11 -0.20
N GLY A 238 -3.95 5.01 -1.16
CA GLY A 238 -4.27 6.42 -0.99
C GLY A 238 -4.73 7.13 -2.26
N ASN A 239 -4.79 8.45 -2.19
CA ASN A 239 -5.34 9.29 -3.24
C ASN A 239 -4.43 9.43 -4.47
N TYR A 240 -3.13 9.60 -4.27
CA TYR A 240 -2.15 9.81 -5.34
C TYR A 240 -1.31 8.57 -5.60
N ARG A 241 -0.72 8.47 -6.80
CA ARG A 241 0.14 7.32 -7.17
C ARG A 241 1.34 7.10 -6.23
N ASN A 242 1.88 8.17 -5.64
CA ASN A 242 2.99 8.09 -4.68
C ASN A 242 2.58 7.59 -3.27
N VAL A 243 1.29 7.29 -3.06
CA VAL A 243 0.78 6.52 -1.91
C VAL A 243 0.10 5.22 -2.36
N ARG A 244 0.33 4.83 -3.62
CA ARG A 244 -0.07 3.55 -4.25
C ARG A 244 1.12 2.80 -4.87
N SER A 245 2.32 3.35 -4.69
CA SER A 245 3.58 2.79 -5.16
C SER A 245 4.65 3.44 -4.32
N PHE A 246 5.40 2.61 -3.58
CA PHE A 246 6.48 3.10 -2.77
C PHE A 246 7.69 3.38 -3.66
N ASP A 247 8.28 4.56 -3.49
CA ASP A 247 9.53 4.95 -4.11
C ASP A 247 10.35 5.75 -3.08
N PRO A 248 11.53 5.28 -2.66
CA PRO A 248 12.36 5.97 -1.67
C PRO A 248 12.73 7.41 -2.09
N SER A 249 12.75 7.72 -3.39
CA SER A 249 13.08 9.07 -3.88
C SER A 249 12.12 10.15 -3.37
N ILE A 250 10.87 9.78 -3.03
CA ILE A 250 9.85 10.74 -2.56
C ILE A 250 10.10 11.22 -1.11
N PHE A 251 11.12 10.67 -0.46
CA PHE A 251 11.56 11.05 0.88
C PHE A 251 12.77 12.00 0.85
N PHE A 252 13.10 12.58 -0.30
CA PHE A 252 14.02 13.71 -0.42
C PHE A 252 13.25 14.95 -0.91
N GLU A 253 13.71 16.14 -0.51
CA GLU A 253 13.25 17.39 -1.11
C GLU A 253 13.65 17.38 -2.59
N SER A 254 12.68 17.67 -3.47
CA SER A 254 12.94 17.89 -4.89
C SER A 254 13.25 19.38 -5.11
N ASP A 255 14.29 19.69 -5.89
CA ASP A 255 14.67 21.06 -6.26
C ASP A 255 13.60 21.79 -7.10
N GLU A 256 12.59 21.05 -7.58
CA GLU A 256 11.60 21.57 -8.51
C GLU A 256 10.23 21.81 -7.85
N ASP A 257 9.84 23.08 -7.76
CA ASP A 257 8.45 23.55 -7.87
C ASP A 257 7.90 23.27 -9.29
N GLU A 258 8.19 22.10 -9.87
CA GLU A 258 7.53 21.68 -11.09
C GLU A 258 6.07 21.42 -10.75
N PHE A 259 5.23 22.40 -11.10
CA PHE A 259 3.80 22.21 -11.30
C PHE A 259 3.59 21.17 -12.41
N LYS A 260 3.89 19.88 -12.13
CA LYS A 260 3.48 18.77 -12.96
C LYS A 260 1.96 18.85 -13.03
N ARG A 261 1.43 19.19 -14.21
CA ARG A 261 0.00 19.24 -14.46
C ARG A 261 -0.61 17.92 -13.99
N LYS A 262 -1.32 17.96 -12.87
CA LYS A 262 -2.00 16.80 -12.31
C LYS A 262 -3.16 16.47 -13.23
N GLY A 263 -3.04 15.39 -14.00
CA GLY A 263 -4.17 14.83 -14.74
C GLY A 263 -5.18 14.22 -13.77
N ILE A 264 -6.46 14.43 -14.02
CA ILE A 264 -7.54 13.72 -13.32
C ILE A 264 -7.76 12.41 -14.07
N TRP A 265 -7.59 11.29 -13.36
CA TRP A 265 -7.66 9.94 -13.94
C TRP A 265 -8.82 9.18 -13.30
N TYR A 266 -9.66 8.59 -14.14
CA TYR A 266 -10.71 7.66 -13.75
C TYR A 266 -10.12 6.25 -13.70
N PHE A 267 -10.09 5.67 -12.50
CA PHE A 267 -9.80 4.25 -12.32
C PHE A 267 -11.03 3.45 -12.72
N ASP A 268 -10.84 2.47 -13.59
CA ASP A 268 -11.90 1.59 -14.04
C ASP A 268 -11.76 0.22 -13.36
N GLY A 269 -12.81 -0.20 -12.66
CA GLY A 269 -12.84 -1.47 -11.93
C GLY A 269 -13.04 -2.70 -12.82
N ASN A 270 -13.51 -2.52 -14.06
CA ASN A 270 -13.68 -3.61 -15.02
C ASN A 270 -12.35 -3.92 -15.72
N THR A 271 -11.58 -2.91 -16.12
CA THR A 271 -10.30 -3.07 -16.81
C THR A 271 -9.08 -3.06 -15.90
N LEU A 272 -9.25 -2.63 -14.64
CA LEU A 272 -8.19 -2.34 -13.67
C LEU A 272 -7.18 -1.27 -14.12
N GLY A 273 -7.54 -0.49 -15.15
CA GLY A 273 -6.73 0.59 -15.70
C GLY A 273 -7.17 1.98 -15.24
N GLU A 274 -6.39 3.01 -15.57
CA GLU A 274 -6.77 4.41 -15.37
C GLU A 274 -6.83 5.18 -16.69
N TYR A 275 -7.92 5.94 -16.90
CA TYR A 275 -8.19 6.69 -18.13
C TYR A 275 -8.50 8.16 -17.86
N ASN A 276 -8.03 9.06 -18.70
CA ASN A 276 -8.45 10.46 -18.64
C ASN A 276 -9.80 10.68 -19.37
N GLN A 277 -10.43 11.82 -19.12
CA GLN A 277 -11.76 12.13 -19.67
C GLN A 277 -11.77 12.17 -21.20
N GLN A 278 -10.67 12.55 -21.86
CA GLN A 278 -10.55 12.57 -23.31
C GLN A 278 -10.51 11.17 -23.91
N GLN A 279 -9.79 10.23 -23.26
CA GLN A 279 -9.77 8.82 -23.64
C GLN A 279 -11.17 8.21 -23.53
N LEU A 280 -11.88 8.48 -22.43
CA LEU A 280 -13.25 8.01 -22.23
C LEU A 280 -14.22 8.60 -23.27
N SER A 281 -14.12 9.91 -23.55
CA SER A 281 -14.93 10.56 -24.60
C SER A 281 -14.74 9.91 -25.97
N LEU A 282 -13.49 9.61 -26.34
CA LEU A 282 -13.20 8.91 -27.59
C LEU A 282 -13.78 7.50 -27.60
N ALA A 283 -13.69 6.76 -26.50
CA ALA A 283 -14.31 5.43 -26.37
C ALA A 283 -15.84 5.51 -26.51
N PHE A 284 -16.48 6.47 -25.85
CA PHE A 284 -17.94 6.60 -25.85
C PHE A 284 -18.48 6.96 -27.23
N LYS A 285 -17.79 7.85 -27.96
CA LYS A 285 -18.10 8.17 -29.37
C LYS A 285 -17.96 6.98 -30.32
N ARG A 286 -17.28 5.93 -29.88
CA ARG A 286 -17.08 4.68 -30.62
C ARG A 286 -17.95 3.53 -30.11
N ASN A 287 -18.98 3.84 -29.29
CA ASN A 287 -19.88 2.87 -28.68
C ASN A 287 -19.16 1.84 -27.78
N LEU A 288 -18.08 2.24 -27.11
CA LEU A 288 -17.34 1.40 -26.16
C LEU A 288 -17.69 1.71 -24.69
N LYS A 289 -18.79 2.42 -24.45
CA LYS A 289 -19.19 2.85 -23.10
C LYS A 289 -19.36 1.68 -22.13
N ASP A 290 -19.97 0.59 -22.60
CA ASP A 290 -20.39 -0.53 -21.75
C ASP A 290 -19.23 -1.39 -21.22
N PHE A 291 -18.00 -1.15 -21.68
CA PHE A 291 -16.79 -1.77 -21.13
C PHE A 291 -16.35 -1.16 -19.81
N PHE A 292 -16.72 0.11 -19.55
CA PHE A 292 -16.23 0.87 -18.41
C PHE A 292 -17.20 0.82 -17.24
N GLY A 293 -16.67 0.57 -16.05
CA GLY A 293 -17.41 0.48 -14.81
C GLY A 293 -16.53 0.05 -13.63
N PRO A 294 -17.11 -0.12 -12.43
CA PRO A 294 -18.53 0.04 -12.14
C PRO A 294 -18.96 1.51 -12.03
N VAL A 295 -20.26 1.76 -12.25
CA VAL A 295 -20.87 3.06 -11.94
C VAL A 295 -21.07 3.17 -10.43
N THR A 296 -20.50 4.22 -9.84
CA THR A 296 -20.62 4.56 -8.42
C THR A 296 -21.23 5.94 -8.28
N GLU A 297 -21.60 6.36 -7.07
CA GLU A 297 -22.03 7.74 -6.82
C GLU A 297 -20.99 8.79 -7.25
N TYR A 298 -19.69 8.42 -7.26
CA TYR A 298 -18.59 9.31 -7.62
C TYR A 298 -18.28 9.35 -9.12
N SER A 299 -18.58 8.27 -9.85
CA SER A 299 -18.32 8.13 -11.29
C SER A 299 -19.57 8.31 -12.16
N ARG A 300 -20.77 8.35 -11.57
CA ARG A 300 -22.05 8.43 -12.29
C ARG A 300 -22.10 9.55 -13.31
N SER A 301 -21.80 10.78 -12.90
CA SER A 301 -21.85 11.93 -13.82
C SER A 301 -20.85 11.80 -14.98
N LEU A 302 -19.73 11.11 -14.78
CA LEU A 302 -18.72 10.86 -15.80
C LEU A 302 -19.18 9.76 -16.77
N LEU A 303 -19.58 8.61 -16.24
CA LEU A 303 -19.89 7.41 -17.03
C LEU A 303 -21.27 7.44 -17.67
N GLU A 304 -22.25 8.14 -17.09
CA GLU A 304 -23.58 8.26 -17.71
C GLU A 304 -23.66 9.37 -18.76
N SER A 305 -22.67 10.26 -18.80
CA SER A 305 -22.59 11.34 -19.79
C SER A 305 -22.43 10.80 -21.22
N PRO A 306 -23.07 11.44 -22.23
CA PRO A 306 -22.76 11.16 -23.63
C PRO A 306 -21.35 11.63 -24.03
N ASP A 307 -20.78 12.62 -23.34
CA ASP A 307 -19.41 13.10 -23.57
C ASP A 307 -18.68 13.36 -22.24
N PRO A 308 -17.93 12.38 -21.72
CA PRO A 308 -17.11 12.50 -20.52
C PRO A 308 -16.15 13.69 -20.50
N ALA A 309 -15.67 14.17 -21.65
CA ALA A 309 -14.70 15.26 -21.73
C ALA A 309 -15.27 16.62 -21.31
N ASN A 310 -16.60 16.78 -21.35
CA ASN A 310 -17.29 18.01 -20.99
C ASN A 310 -17.84 18.01 -19.55
N ILE A 311 -17.63 16.92 -18.81
CA ILE A 311 -18.11 16.81 -17.44
C ILE A 311 -17.11 17.50 -16.50
N PRO A 312 -17.56 18.37 -15.58
CA PRO A 312 -16.69 18.95 -14.56
C PRO A 312 -16.37 17.92 -13.47
N TRP A 313 -15.68 16.84 -13.84
CA TRP A 313 -15.31 15.75 -12.95
C TRP A 313 -14.02 16.11 -12.21
N THR A 314 -14.05 16.06 -10.88
CA THR A 314 -13.00 16.62 -10.04
C THR A 314 -12.06 15.55 -9.51
N GLU A 315 -10.86 15.97 -9.09
CA GLU A 315 -9.88 15.11 -8.43
C GLU A 315 -10.47 14.43 -7.17
N LYS A 316 -11.31 15.14 -6.42
CA LYS A 316 -12.02 14.57 -5.27
C LYS A 316 -12.91 13.38 -5.66
N LEU A 317 -13.67 13.51 -6.74
CA LEU A 317 -14.52 12.42 -7.24
C LEU A 317 -13.69 11.24 -7.72
N ALA A 318 -12.56 11.50 -8.39
CA ALA A 318 -11.64 10.46 -8.81
C ALA A 318 -11.06 9.64 -7.64
N PHE A 319 -10.65 10.32 -6.57
CA PHE A 319 -10.12 9.65 -5.38
C PHE A 319 -11.19 8.87 -4.63
N ASN A 320 -12.36 9.46 -4.43
CA ASN A 320 -13.48 8.77 -3.81
C ASN A 320 -13.89 7.53 -4.61
N HIS A 321 -13.95 7.63 -5.94
CA HIS A 321 -14.24 6.51 -6.81
C HIS A 321 -13.20 5.38 -6.67
N TYR A 322 -11.91 5.70 -6.83
CA TYR A 322 -10.84 4.73 -6.72
C TYR A 322 -10.88 3.97 -5.38
N LEU A 323 -10.91 4.71 -4.27
CA LEU A 323 -10.88 4.12 -2.93
C LEU A 323 -12.13 3.27 -2.67
N HIS A 324 -13.29 3.71 -3.16
CA HIS A 324 -14.53 2.93 -3.07
C HIS A 324 -14.43 1.61 -3.84
N VAL A 325 -14.02 1.64 -5.12
CA VAL A 325 -13.91 0.42 -5.94
C VAL A 325 -12.86 -0.55 -5.37
N MET A 326 -11.71 -0.04 -4.92
CA MET A 326 -10.68 -0.86 -4.27
C MET A 326 -11.20 -1.51 -2.98
N ASN A 327 -11.92 -0.76 -2.14
CA ASN A 327 -12.51 -1.29 -0.91
C ASN A 327 -13.56 -2.36 -1.20
N GLU A 328 -14.44 -2.15 -2.18
CA GLU A 328 -15.46 -3.14 -2.55
C GLU A 328 -14.82 -4.46 -3.05
N LYS A 329 -13.78 -4.37 -3.90
CA LYS A 329 -13.03 -5.58 -4.32
C LYS A 329 -12.36 -6.28 -3.14
N TRP A 330 -11.78 -5.53 -2.20
CA TRP A 330 -11.17 -6.10 -1.01
C TRP A 330 -12.19 -6.75 -0.06
N LYS A 331 -13.39 -6.16 0.08
CA LYS A 331 -14.50 -6.74 0.86
C LYS A 331 -14.98 -8.06 0.27
N ILE A 332 -15.08 -8.17 -1.05
CA ILE A 332 -15.42 -9.43 -1.72
C ILE A 332 -14.44 -10.53 -1.30
N LEU A 333 -13.13 -10.25 -1.37
CA LEU A 333 -12.09 -11.20 -0.93
C LEU A 333 -12.18 -11.54 0.56
N LYS A 334 -12.45 -10.53 1.41
CA LYS A 334 -12.66 -10.73 2.85
C LYS A 334 -13.84 -11.66 3.13
N SER A 335 -14.92 -11.55 2.36
CA SER A 335 -16.13 -12.36 2.52
C SER A 335 -16.01 -13.77 1.92
N SER A 336 -15.05 -14.00 1.03
CA SER A 336 -14.75 -15.32 0.49
C SER A 336 -14.03 -16.18 1.51
N HIS A 337 -14.33 -17.49 1.50
CA HIS A 337 -13.57 -18.48 2.25
C HIS A 337 -12.09 -18.43 1.85
N PRO A 338 -11.12 -18.51 2.78
CA PRO A 338 -9.69 -18.38 2.48
C PRO A 338 -9.21 -19.22 1.28
N SER A 339 -9.58 -20.50 1.25
CA SER A 339 -9.22 -21.42 0.15
C SER A 339 -9.80 -21.07 -1.23
N GLN A 340 -10.81 -20.19 -1.30
CA GLN A 340 -11.45 -19.76 -2.56
C GLN A 340 -10.96 -18.39 -3.04
N ARG A 341 -10.13 -17.70 -2.25
CA ARG A 341 -9.70 -16.32 -2.58
C ARG A 341 -8.86 -16.27 -3.84
N ILE A 342 -7.93 -17.21 -4.04
CA ILE A 342 -7.11 -17.26 -5.25
C ILE A 342 -7.96 -17.51 -6.50
N ASP A 343 -8.91 -18.44 -6.45
CA ASP A 343 -9.82 -18.69 -7.58
C ASP A 343 -10.70 -17.48 -7.91
N SER A 344 -11.15 -16.76 -6.88
CA SER A 344 -11.91 -15.52 -7.04
C SER A 344 -11.05 -14.42 -7.69
N LEU A 345 -9.77 -14.32 -7.31
CA LEU A 345 -8.81 -13.38 -7.88
C LEU A 345 -8.51 -13.70 -9.34
N ILE A 346 -8.22 -14.96 -9.67
CA ILE A 346 -7.97 -15.41 -11.04
C ILE A 346 -9.19 -15.13 -11.91
N SER A 347 -10.39 -15.48 -11.43
CA SER A 347 -11.64 -15.22 -12.17
C SER A 347 -11.87 -13.74 -12.44
N MET A 348 -11.57 -12.86 -11.47
CA MET A 348 -11.64 -11.41 -11.64
C MET A 348 -10.63 -10.93 -12.67
N LEU A 349 -9.38 -11.40 -12.60
CA LEU A 349 -8.30 -11.00 -13.50
C LEU A 349 -8.58 -11.46 -14.94
N GLU A 350 -9.02 -12.71 -15.15
CA GLU A 350 -9.41 -13.22 -16.47
C GLU A 350 -10.58 -12.43 -17.07
N SER A 351 -11.59 -12.09 -16.25
CA SER A 351 -12.70 -11.24 -16.70
C SER A 351 -12.20 -9.86 -17.16
N SER A 352 -11.31 -9.23 -16.38
CA SER A 352 -10.70 -7.94 -16.74
C SER A 352 -9.79 -8.04 -17.97
N LYS A 353 -9.06 -9.16 -18.13
CA LYS A 353 -8.22 -9.46 -19.27
C LYS A 353 -9.05 -9.54 -20.56
N SER A 354 -10.13 -10.31 -20.57
CA SER A 354 -11.03 -10.42 -21.74
C SER A 354 -11.63 -9.07 -22.15
N ILE A 355 -12.02 -8.23 -21.19
CA ILE A 355 -12.50 -6.86 -21.45
C ILE A 355 -11.40 -6.03 -22.13
N ASN A 356 -10.16 -6.13 -21.65
CA ASN A 356 -9.03 -5.38 -22.22
C ASN A 356 -8.64 -5.88 -23.62
N GLU A 357 -8.69 -7.18 -23.87
CA GLU A 357 -8.50 -7.77 -25.19
C GLU A 357 -9.56 -7.23 -26.18
N GLU A 358 -10.84 -7.26 -25.81
CA GLU A 358 -11.91 -6.75 -26.66
C GLU A 358 -11.77 -5.23 -26.92
N LEU A 359 -11.36 -4.45 -25.93
CA LEU A 359 -11.04 -3.02 -26.13
C LEU A 359 -9.90 -2.83 -27.14
N VAL A 360 -8.82 -3.62 -27.04
CA VAL A 360 -7.67 -3.56 -27.95
C VAL A 360 -8.05 -3.99 -29.37
N GLU A 361 -8.84 -5.07 -29.53
CA GLU A 361 -9.40 -5.49 -30.82
C GLU A 361 -10.24 -4.39 -31.47
N LYS A 362 -11.03 -3.69 -30.64
CA LYS A 362 -11.77 -2.48 -31.05
C LYS A 362 -10.87 -1.25 -31.14
N ARG A 363 -9.55 -1.40 -31.25
CA ARG A 363 -8.55 -0.34 -31.44
C ARG A 363 -8.63 0.77 -30.38
N PHE A 364 -9.02 0.44 -29.15
CA PHE A 364 -8.86 1.33 -28.02
C PHE A 364 -7.47 1.13 -27.41
N ARG A 365 -6.76 2.23 -27.11
CA ARG A 365 -5.43 2.16 -26.50
C ARG A 365 -5.57 2.31 -24.98
N LEU A 366 -5.19 1.27 -24.24
CA LEU A 366 -5.24 1.25 -22.78
C LEU A 366 -4.35 2.35 -22.15
N GLY A 367 -3.23 2.68 -22.82
CA GLY A 367 -2.29 3.70 -22.37
C GLY A 367 -1.38 3.23 -21.22
N ASN A 368 -0.49 4.09 -20.76
CA ASN A 368 0.59 3.74 -19.82
C ASN A 368 0.13 3.46 -18.38
N LYS A 369 -1.16 3.62 -18.11
CA LYS A 369 -1.80 3.33 -16.81
C LYS A 369 -2.84 2.22 -16.93
N GLY A 370 -2.86 1.52 -18.07
CA GLY A 370 -3.68 0.32 -18.26
C GLY A 370 -3.05 -0.89 -17.61
N PHE A 371 -3.90 -1.87 -17.27
CA PHE A 371 -3.48 -3.22 -16.93
C PHE A 371 -3.36 -4.00 -18.26
N ASP A 372 -2.15 -4.08 -18.80
CA ASP A 372 -1.92 -4.71 -20.10
C ASP A 372 -1.88 -6.24 -19.99
N ILE A 373 -1.82 -6.91 -21.15
CA ILE A 373 -1.86 -8.37 -21.26
C ILE A 373 -0.72 -9.04 -20.50
N GLU A 374 0.48 -8.46 -20.53
CA GLU A 374 1.68 -8.98 -19.89
C GLU A 374 1.55 -8.92 -18.36
N ILE A 375 0.95 -7.84 -17.83
CA ILE A 375 0.64 -7.74 -16.41
C ILE A 375 -0.41 -8.79 -16.01
N PHE A 376 -1.44 -9.05 -16.83
CA PHE A 376 -2.41 -10.13 -16.53
C PHE A 376 -1.75 -11.50 -16.50
N GLU A 377 -0.99 -11.84 -17.54
CA GLU A 377 -0.31 -13.13 -17.65
C GLU A 377 0.63 -13.36 -16.47
N SER A 378 1.53 -12.41 -16.19
CA SER A 378 2.46 -12.52 -15.05
C SER A 378 1.76 -12.62 -13.70
N THR A 379 0.63 -11.92 -13.51
CA THR A 379 -0.12 -11.95 -12.25
C THR A 379 -0.89 -13.26 -12.08
N ILE A 380 -1.55 -13.74 -13.14
CA ILE A 380 -2.34 -14.98 -13.12
C ILE A 380 -1.40 -16.18 -12.98
N SER A 381 -0.31 -16.24 -13.76
CA SER A 381 0.67 -17.33 -13.65
C SER A 381 1.27 -17.44 -12.25
N ALA A 382 1.60 -16.31 -11.61
CA ALA A 382 2.09 -16.32 -10.23
C ALA A 382 1.04 -16.82 -9.22
N LEU A 383 -0.24 -16.50 -9.43
CA LEU A 383 -1.35 -17.00 -8.61
C LEU A 383 -1.60 -18.50 -8.82
N ASP A 384 -1.56 -18.97 -10.05
CA ASP A 384 -1.69 -20.40 -10.36
C ASP A 384 -0.52 -21.21 -9.78
N ALA A 385 0.71 -20.71 -9.93
CA ALA A 385 1.90 -21.32 -9.38
C ALA A 385 1.82 -21.42 -7.84
N ILE A 386 1.52 -20.32 -7.14
CA ILE A 386 1.42 -20.38 -5.67
C ILE A 386 0.27 -21.29 -5.20
N LYS A 387 -0.84 -21.31 -5.94
CA LYS A 387 -1.97 -22.20 -5.64
C LYS A 387 -1.56 -23.66 -5.73
N HIS A 388 -0.79 -24.01 -6.76
CA HIS A 388 -0.30 -25.37 -6.96
C HIS A 388 0.74 -25.75 -5.91
N ASP A 389 1.74 -24.90 -5.70
CA ASP A 389 2.92 -25.21 -4.88
C ASP A 389 2.63 -25.17 -3.38
N ARG A 390 1.63 -24.38 -2.95
CA ARG A 390 1.27 -24.14 -1.54
C ARG A 390 -0.18 -24.49 -1.23
N GLN A 391 -0.77 -25.45 -1.94
CA GLN A 391 -2.19 -25.81 -1.80
C GLN A 391 -2.58 -26.12 -0.34
N ASP A 392 -1.83 -26.99 0.33
CA ASP A 392 -2.13 -27.42 1.71
C ASP A 392 -2.14 -26.21 2.66
N ASP A 393 -1.17 -25.31 2.50
CA ASP A 393 -1.08 -24.09 3.31
C ASP A 393 -2.25 -23.13 3.06
N ILE A 394 -2.71 -23.04 1.81
CA ILE A 394 -3.88 -22.22 1.42
C ILE A 394 -5.16 -22.79 2.05
N GLU A 395 -5.27 -24.10 2.14
CA GLU A 395 -6.40 -24.78 2.81
C GLU A 395 -6.39 -24.55 4.33
N ASP A 396 -5.19 -24.41 4.92
CA ASP A 396 -4.99 -24.13 6.35
C ASP A 396 -5.10 -22.64 6.73
N LEU A 397 -5.24 -21.74 5.74
CA LEU A 397 -5.44 -20.32 6.01
C LEU A 397 -6.71 -20.10 6.84
N LYS A 398 -6.54 -19.42 7.98
CA LYS A 398 -7.66 -19.06 8.86
C LYS A 398 -8.41 -17.84 8.34
N ASP A 399 -9.66 -17.71 8.77
CA ASP A 399 -10.41 -16.48 8.60
C ASP A 399 -9.71 -15.32 9.32
N LEU A 400 -9.57 -14.19 8.62
CA LEU A 400 -8.79 -13.00 9.01
C LEU A 400 -9.65 -11.79 9.34
#